data_AF-C3PKW5-F1
#
_entry.id   AF-C3PKW5-F1
#
_cell.length_a   1.000
_cell.length_b   1.000
_cell.length_c   1.000
_cell.angle_alpha   90.00
_cell.angle_beta   90.00
_cell.angle_gamma   90.00
#
_symmetry.space_group_name_H-M   'P 1'
#
loop_
_entity.id
_entity.type
_entity.pdbx_description
1 polymer ?
#
loop_
_entity_poly.entity_id
_entity_poly.type
_entity_poly.pdbx_seq_one_letter_code
_entity_poly.pdbx_strand_id
1 'polypeptide(L)'
;MSTAKVPEIEYAAFDAMKEVASSLKAAYFRQQLATDSALEIEYWTAQEDFVQRTVSGVDNTDLDEIRAAAEFFARLLDELETRAKVA
;
A
#
# COMPACT_ATOMS: atom_id res chain seq x y z
N MET A 1 0.23 36.41 19.78
CA MET A 1 0.97 35.14 19.58
C MET A 1 0.06 34.21 18.80
N SER A 2 0.48 33.73 17.63
CA SER A 2 -0.26 32.71 16.88
C SER A 2 0.10 31.36 17.48
N THR A 3 -0.84 30.70 18.15
CA THR A 3 -0.66 29.31 18.57
C THR A 3 -0.70 28.45 17.32
N ALA A 4 0.42 27.83 16.97
CA ALA A 4 0.45 26.81 15.93
C ALA A 4 -0.62 25.76 16.25
N LYS A 5 -1.61 25.62 15.38
CA LYS A 5 -2.58 24.54 15.50
C LYS A 5 -1.84 23.25 15.17
N VAL A 6 -1.83 22.30 16.11
CA VAL A 6 -1.40 20.93 15.83
C VAL A 6 -2.37 20.38 14.78
N PRO A 7 -1.89 19.86 13.64
CA PRO A 7 -2.76 19.25 12.65
C PRO A 7 -3.53 18.08 13.26
N GLU A 8 -4.82 17.98 12.98
CA GLU A 8 -5.63 16.81 13.36
C GLU A 8 -5.27 15.68 12.39
N ILE A 9 -4.58 14.66 12.91
CA ILE A 9 -4.20 13.48 12.14
C ILE A 9 -5.38 12.51 12.13
N GLU A 10 -5.71 11.99 10.94
CA GLU A 10 -6.76 11.00 10.72
C GLU A 10 -6.25 9.58 11.04
N TYR A 11 -5.85 9.36 12.30
CA TYR A 11 -5.14 8.15 12.74
C TYR A 11 -5.85 6.85 12.35
N ALA A 12 -7.17 6.77 12.60
CA ALA A 12 -7.91 5.55 12.32
C ALA A 12 -7.97 5.22 10.81
N ALA A 13 -8.13 6.25 9.97
CA ALA A 13 -8.15 6.08 8.52
C ALA A 13 -6.75 5.73 7.99
N PHE A 14 -5.71 6.42 8.48
CA PHE A 14 -4.34 6.17 8.09
C PHE A 14 -3.85 4.78 8.52
N ASP A 15 -4.24 4.31 9.70
CA ASP A 15 -3.97 2.95 10.16
C ASP A 15 -4.67 1.91 9.30
N ALA A 16 -5.97 2.11 8.98
CA ALA A 16 -6.69 1.22 8.09
C ALA A 16 -6.03 1.14 6.69
N MET A 17 -5.58 2.27 6.14
CA MET A 17 -4.83 2.30 4.88
C MET A 17 -3.53 1.49 4.96
N LYS A 18 -2.76 1.61 6.06
CA LYS A 18 -1.52 0.85 6.27
C LYS A 18 -1.76 -0.65 6.38
N GLU A 19 -2.88 -1.09 6.93
CA GLU A 19 -3.25 -2.51 6.98
C GLU A 19 -3.50 -3.09 5.58
N VAL A 20 -4.22 -2.33 4.73
CA VAL A 20 -4.42 -2.72 3.32
C VAL A 20 -3.08 -2.75 2.58
N ALA A 21 -2.24 -1.73 2.75
CA ALA A 21 -0.90 -1.67 2.17
C ALA A 21 -0.04 -2.85 2.61
N SER A 22 -0.08 -3.22 3.89
CA SER A 22 0.66 -4.36 4.44
C SER A 22 0.21 -5.69 3.84
N SER A 23 -1.12 -5.85 3.65
CA SER A 23 -1.69 -7.03 2.99
C SER A 23 -1.22 -7.15 1.54
N LEU A 24 -1.19 -6.04 0.80
CA LEU A 24 -0.67 -5.98 -0.57
C LEU A 24 0.83 -6.31 -0.64
N LYS A 25 1.66 -5.72 0.24
CA LYS A 25 3.09 -6.04 0.34
C LYS A 25 3.32 -7.53 0.60
N ALA A 26 2.58 -8.11 1.54
CA ALA A 26 2.66 -9.54 1.82
C ALA A 26 2.27 -10.41 0.61
N ALA A 27 1.32 -9.94 -0.21
CA ALA A 27 0.94 -10.63 -1.44
C ALA A 27 2.05 -10.58 -2.50
N TYR A 28 2.71 -9.44 -2.70
CA TYR A 28 3.89 -9.36 -3.57
C TYR A 28 5.05 -10.22 -3.09
N PHE A 29 5.30 -10.25 -1.77
CA PHE A 29 6.32 -11.14 -1.20
C PHE A 29 6.03 -12.62 -1.48
N ARG A 30 4.76 -13.04 -1.41
CA ARG A 30 4.39 -14.42 -1.82
C ARG A 30 4.67 -14.69 -3.30
N GLN A 31 4.49 -13.71 -4.18
CA GLN A 31 4.83 -13.85 -5.60
C GLN A 31 6.35 -14.00 -5.81
N GLN A 32 7.17 -13.26 -5.06
CA GLN A 32 8.64 -13.42 -5.08
C GLN A 32 9.05 -14.86 -4.70
N LEU A 33 8.41 -15.43 -3.67
CA LEU A 33 8.71 -16.80 -3.22
C LEU A 33 8.21 -17.89 -4.17
N ALA A 34 7.27 -17.57 -5.07
CA ALA A 34 6.65 -18.53 -5.98
C ALA A 34 7.40 -18.67 -7.32
N THR A 35 8.45 -17.86 -7.55
CA THR A 35 9.19 -17.83 -8.81
C THR A 35 10.70 -17.97 -8.57
N ASP A 36 11.38 -18.66 -9.48
CA ASP A 36 12.85 -18.76 -9.52
C ASP A 36 13.48 -17.75 -10.50
N SER A 37 12.66 -16.93 -11.16
CA SER A 37 13.12 -15.93 -12.11
C SER A 37 13.62 -14.68 -11.40
N ALA A 38 14.92 -14.39 -11.51
CA ALA A 38 15.53 -13.19 -10.93
C ALA A 38 14.83 -11.89 -11.37
N LEU A 39 14.39 -11.82 -12.62
CA LEU A 39 13.67 -10.66 -13.16
C LEU A 39 12.30 -10.49 -12.50
N GLU A 40 11.58 -11.58 -12.23
CA GLU A 40 10.27 -11.51 -11.58
C GLU A 40 10.42 -11.16 -10.10
N ILE A 41 11.44 -11.70 -9.42
CA ILE A 41 11.77 -11.32 -8.04
C ILE A 41 12.05 -9.82 -7.95
N GLU A 42 12.86 -9.27 -8.85
CA GLU A 42 13.16 -7.83 -8.90
C GLU A 42 11.89 -7.01 -9.16
N TYR A 43 11.04 -7.46 -10.08
CA TYR A 43 9.76 -6.80 -10.37
C TYR A 43 8.87 -6.71 -9.12
N TRP A 44 8.65 -7.83 -8.42
CA TRP A 44 7.81 -7.84 -7.22
C TRP A 44 8.42 -7.06 -6.06
N THR A 45 9.75 -7.02 -5.96
CA THR A 45 10.46 -6.16 -4.99
C THR A 45 10.20 -4.69 -5.29
N ALA A 46 10.29 -4.28 -6.56
CA ALA A 46 9.99 -2.91 -6.96
C ALA A 46 8.51 -2.52 -6.69
N GLN A 47 7.57 -3.47 -6.81
CA GLN A 47 6.17 -3.23 -6.42
C GLN A 47 6.01 -3.01 -4.91
N GLU A 48 6.74 -3.77 -4.09
CA GLU A 48 6.75 -3.58 -2.64
C GLU A 48 7.30 -2.19 -2.24
N ASP A 49 8.44 -1.80 -2.84
CA ASP A 49 9.06 -0.49 -2.62
C ASP A 49 8.18 0.66 -3.08
N PHE A 50 7.41 0.46 -4.15
CA PHE A 50 6.41 1.43 -4.60
C PHE A 50 5.33 1.65 -3.54
N VAL A 51 4.74 0.58 -2.98
CA VAL A 51 3.73 0.70 -1.90
C VAL A 51 4.31 1.45 -0.70
N GLN A 52 5.52 1.13 -0.28
CA GLN A 52 6.17 1.81 0.85
C GLN A 52 6.40 3.30 0.60
N ARG A 53 6.82 3.67 -0.62
CA ARG A 53 6.99 5.08 -1.00
C ARG A 53 5.66 5.81 -1.02
N THR A 54 4.60 5.19 -1.53
CA THR A 54 3.26 5.78 -1.53
C THR A 54 2.78 6.02 -0.10
N VAL A 55 2.82 5.01 0.78
CA VAL A 55 2.42 5.17 2.19
C VAL A 55 3.20 6.29 2.89
N SER A 56 4.50 6.43 2.60
CA SER A 56 5.34 7.46 3.21
C SER A 56 5.06 8.87 2.67
N GLY A 57 4.41 8.98 1.50
CA GLY A 57 4.09 10.24 0.84
C GLY A 57 2.69 10.78 1.11
N VAL A 58 1.77 9.94 1.62
CA VAL A 58 0.39 10.33 1.93
C VAL A 58 0.37 11.31 3.10
N ASP A 59 -0.33 12.44 2.92
CA ASP A 59 -0.65 13.35 4.02
C ASP A 59 -1.62 12.67 4.99
N ASN A 60 -1.16 12.43 6.23
CA ASN A 60 -1.96 11.77 7.26
C ASN A 60 -3.02 12.68 7.90
N THR A 61 -3.15 13.91 7.43
CA THR A 61 -4.18 14.88 7.81
C THR A 61 -5.24 15.06 6.73
N ASP A 62 -5.01 14.54 5.52
CA ASP A 62 -5.96 14.59 4.40
C ASP A 62 -6.71 13.25 4.27
N LEU A 63 -7.95 13.24 4.75
CA LEU A 63 -8.81 12.04 4.71
C LEU A 63 -9.09 11.55 3.29
N ASP A 64 -9.17 12.44 2.31
CA ASP A 64 -9.47 12.06 0.93
C ASP A 64 -8.23 11.46 0.27
N GLU A 65 -7.03 11.97 0.57
CA GLU A 65 -5.78 11.36 0.13
C GLU A 65 -5.58 9.95 0.74
N ILE A 66 -5.85 9.81 2.04
CA ILE A 66 -5.78 8.50 2.74
C ILE A 66 -6.74 7.50 2.10
N ARG A 67 -7.98 7.92 1.81
CA ARG A 67 -8.98 7.05 1.17
C ARG A 67 -8.57 6.65 -0.24
N ALA A 68 -8.11 7.60 -1.05
CA ALA A 68 -7.67 7.33 -2.41
C ALA A 68 -6.51 6.33 -2.42
N ALA A 69 -5.55 6.46 -1.51
CA ALA A 69 -4.45 5.50 -1.36
C ALA A 69 -4.94 4.12 -0.90
N ALA A 70 -5.85 4.06 0.07
CA ALA A 70 -6.41 2.80 0.56
C ALA A 70 -7.17 2.05 -0.55
N GLU A 71 -8.04 2.75 -1.30
CA GLU A 71 -8.79 2.20 -2.43
C GLU A 71 -7.86 1.72 -3.54
N PHE A 72 -6.81 2.49 -3.82
CA PHE A 72 -5.80 2.11 -4.81
C PHE A 72 -5.08 0.80 -4.41
N PHE A 73 -4.63 0.68 -3.16
CA PHE A 73 -4.01 -0.55 -2.67
C PHE A 73 -4.98 -1.74 -2.66
N ALA A 74 -6.24 -1.52 -2.25
CA ALA A 74 -7.25 -2.56 -2.25
C ALA A 74 -7.52 -3.09 -3.66
N ARG A 75 -7.59 -2.20 -4.67
CA ARG A 75 -7.77 -2.60 -6.07
C ARG A 75 -6.59 -3.43 -6.58
N LEU A 76 -5.35 -3.04 -6.29
CA LEU A 76 -4.18 -3.81 -6.68
C LEU A 76 -4.17 -5.20 -6.04
N LEU A 77 -4.57 -5.30 -4.77
CA LEU A 77 -4.68 -6.58 -4.07
C LEU A 77 -5.74 -7.47 -4.71
N ASP A 78 -6.93 -6.93 -5.00
CA ASP A 78 -8.01 -7.67 -5.66
C ASP A 78 -7.60 -8.15 -7.07
N GLU A 79 -6.92 -7.31 -7.85
CA GLU A 79 -6.37 -7.68 -9.16
C GLU A 79 -5.38 -8.84 -9.04
N LEU A 80 -4.51 -8.82 -8.02
CA LEU A 80 -3.52 -9.88 -7.79
C LEU A 80 -4.18 -11.19 -7.36
N GLU A 81 -5.14 -11.14 -6.44
CA GLU A 81 -5.89 -12.31 -5.98
C GLU A 81 -6.77 -12.91 -7.08
N THR A 82 -7.36 -12.07 -7.91
CA THR A 82 -8.16 -12.53 -9.06
C THR A 82 -7.29 -13.25 -10.08
N ARG A 83 -6.10 -12.72 -10.40
CA ARG A 83 -5.14 -13.42 -11.27
C ARG A 83 -4.74 -14.79 -10.69
N ALA A 84 -4.49 -14.86 -9.39
CA ALA A 84 -4.11 -16.11 -8.73
C ALA A 84 -5.22 -17.17 -8.75
N LYS A 85 -6.50 -16.79 -8.84
CA LYS A 85 -7.63 -17.73 -8.95
C LYS A 85 -7.84 -18.29 -10.36
N VAL A 86 -7.30 -17.61 -11.39
CA VAL A 86 -7.49 -17.96 -12.81
C VAL A 86 -6.30 -18.75 -13.38
N ALA A 87 -5.12 -18.62 -12.76
CA ALA A 87 -3.89 -19.35 -13.11
C ALA A 87 -3.92 -20.79 -12.57
#